data_AF-A0A1F5Z276-F1
#
_entry.id   AF-A0A1F5Z276-F1
#
_cell.length_a   1.000
_cell.length_b   1.000
_cell.length_c   1.000
_cell.angle_alpha   90.00
_cell.angle_beta   90.00
_cell.angle_gamma   90.00
#
_symmetry.space_group_name_H-M   'P 1'
#
loop_
_entity.id
_entity.type
_entity.pdbx_description
1 polymer ?
#
loop_
_entity_poly.entity_id
_entity_poly.type
_entity_poly.pdbx_seq_one_letter_code
_entity_poly.pdbx_strand_id
1 'polypeptide(L)'
;MYGFPTGVAAAGLALKGHHPEADRFCEWAYGKYMHDLFPAREVQDGSVHGSLAYGRKYTMWLTGHFIACWYSATGENLWQMIREEQGDWAWREALFLIYAEQPDGKMVRYGDNFFRGTERFSFRVISERAFAYDEPLGRGYVDYLLKKHAGITNDRQGMEIGSEYQVFLYWDPDRPGLDRNVLPTRTLFSPHGTGMAFWRSGWGPEDTFIFFKCGDYFDNHGHFDAGHVEVFRRAPLLIEAGSYEGGTESQHYIKFFHNSIAHNTIQIVDPADPEDAGSQRFYNNQNMNTIEDYRLDKKREMGNVVFYRDEGDLVCLAADFSAAYPEDRVRSVVRELAWIGERYLVVLDNIVLADSKYQPRILWHYAVKPRLGQRRFTVADGGARAVISVLAPVNAVLDTVKAFTVGTGVYPPEHPRPELGVGRAEVSAPVSADTLFTFVQVIDIADESIQPAEPLCRVTDAGHSVTVSLPTGELRLEGQPGSRSVIDFFKN
;
A
#
# COMPACT_ATOMS: atom_id res chain seq x y z
N MET A 1 6.69 -4.55 19.29
CA MET A 1 6.42 -4.13 20.69
C MET A 1 5.20 -4.83 21.33
N TYR A 2 4.11 -5.12 20.61
CA TYR A 2 2.84 -5.67 21.15
C TYR A 2 2.90 -7.03 21.87
N GLY A 3 3.86 -7.90 21.54
CA GLY A 3 3.91 -9.27 22.10
C GLY A 3 4.15 -9.29 23.61
N PHE A 4 5.02 -8.40 24.08
CA PHE A 4 5.37 -8.31 25.50
C PHE A 4 4.19 -7.83 26.38
N PRO A 5 3.51 -6.69 26.10
CA PRO A 5 2.33 -6.28 26.87
C PRO A 5 1.18 -7.29 26.79
N THR A 6 0.95 -7.92 25.63
CA THR A 6 -0.07 -8.99 25.51
C THR A 6 0.26 -10.17 26.43
N GLY A 7 1.52 -10.62 26.46
CA GLY A 7 1.95 -11.71 27.32
C GLY A 7 1.86 -11.37 28.81
N VAL A 8 2.26 -10.15 29.21
CA VAL A 8 2.14 -9.68 30.60
C VAL A 8 0.68 -9.58 31.02
N ALA A 9 -0.20 -9.06 30.16
CA ALA A 9 -1.64 -9.04 30.43
C ALA A 9 -2.20 -10.45 30.64
N ALA A 10 -1.95 -11.37 29.70
CA ALA A 10 -2.44 -12.74 29.79
C ALA A 10 -1.93 -13.45 31.06
N ALA A 11 -0.66 -13.26 31.43
CA ALA A 11 -0.10 -13.80 32.66
C ALA A 11 -0.75 -13.18 33.91
N GLY A 12 -0.93 -11.86 33.94
CA GLY A 12 -1.61 -11.17 35.04
C GLY A 12 -3.05 -11.66 35.24
N LEU A 13 -3.82 -11.76 34.16
CA LEU A 13 -5.20 -12.24 34.19
C LEU A 13 -5.28 -13.69 34.69
N ALA A 14 -4.40 -14.57 34.20
CA ALA A 14 -4.37 -15.97 34.60
C ALA A 14 -3.93 -16.18 36.06
N LEU A 15 -3.06 -15.30 36.59
CA LEU A 15 -2.52 -15.40 37.93
C LEU A 15 -3.32 -14.63 38.99
N LYS A 16 -4.41 -13.95 38.59
CA LYS A 16 -5.20 -13.12 39.49
C LYS A 16 -5.76 -13.95 40.67
N GLY A 17 -5.51 -13.49 41.89
CA GLY A 17 -5.85 -14.22 43.12
C GLY A 17 -4.88 -15.34 43.50
N HIS A 18 -3.88 -15.64 42.66
CA HIS A 18 -2.90 -16.72 42.87
C HIS A 18 -1.45 -16.24 42.95
N HIS A 19 -1.13 -15.02 42.50
CA HIS A 19 0.20 -14.44 42.57
C HIS A 19 0.16 -12.97 43.01
N PRO A 20 1.05 -12.51 43.90
CA PRO A 20 1.02 -11.13 44.43
C PRO A 20 1.23 -10.05 43.36
N GLU A 21 1.95 -10.36 42.29
CA GLU A 21 2.23 -9.41 41.20
C GLU A 21 1.14 -9.37 40.10
N ALA A 22 0.10 -10.20 40.20
CA ALA A 22 -0.88 -10.37 39.12
C ALA A 22 -1.60 -9.05 38.77
N ASP A 23 -2.02 -8.28 39.78
CA ASP A 23 -2.68 -7.00 39.57
C ASP A 23 -1.72 -5.98 38.93
N ARG A 24 -0.45 -5.93 39.38
CA ARG A 24 0.57 -5.06 38.78
C ARG A 24 0.80 -5.37 37.30
N PHE A 25 0.79 -6.66 36.92
CA PHE A 25 0.91 -7.05 35.52
C PHE A 25 -0.29 -6.58 34.69
N CYS A 26 -1.52 -6.74 35.22
CA CYS A 26 -2.73 -6.27 34.55
C CYS A 26 -2.70 -4.75 34.37
N GLU A 27 -2.44 -4.00 35.44
CA GLU A 27 -2.39 -2.54 35.44
C GLU A 27 -1.34 -2.00 34.45
N TRP A 28 -0.13 -2.57 34.47
CA TRP A 28 0.93 -2.15 33.56
C TRP A 28 0.57 -2.41 32.09
N ALA A 29 0.05 -3.60 31.78
CA ALA A 29 -0.27 -3.96 30.40
C ALA A 29 -1.48 -3.18 29.88
N TYR A 30 -2.52 -3.01 30.70
CA TYR A 30 -3.69 -2.17 30.37
C TYR A 30 -3.26 -0.72 30.11
N GLY A 31 -2.42 -0.14 30.99
CA GLY A 31 -1.88 1.20 30.78
C GLY A 31 -1.08 1.32 29.49
N LYS A 32 -0.24 0.34 29.15
CA LYS A 32 0.49 0.31 27.87
C LYS A 32 -0.44 0.31 26.67
N TYR A 33 -1.53 -0.45 26.71
CA TYR A 33 -2.50 -0.48 25.62
C TYR A 33 -3.28 0.82 25.51
N MET A 34 -3.83 1.32 26.61
CA MET A 34 -4.68 2.50 26.62
C MET A 34 -3.93 3.80 26.32
N HIS A 35 -2.68 3.94 26.79
CA HIS A 35 -1.93 5.18 26.67
C HIS A 35 -1.01 5.22 25.44
N ASP A 36 -0.50 4.08 24.98
CA ASP A 36 0.51 4.06 23.91
C ASP A 36 0.01 3.34 22.65
N LEU A 37 -0.47 2.11 22.79
CA LEU A 37 -0.71 1.24 21.62
C LEU A 37 -2.02 1.55 20.90
N PHE A 38 -3.14 1.74 21.61
CA PHE A 38 -4.42 2.09 20.97
C PHE A 38 -4.36 3.46 20.26
N PRO A 39 -3.79 4.53 20.85
CA PRO A 39 -3.59 5.78 20.11
C PRO A 39 -2.74 5.61 18.85
N ALA A 40 -1.72 4.73 18.87
CA ALA A 40 -0.94 4.40 17.68
C ALA A 40 -1.72 3.60 16.61
N ARG A 41 -2.72 2.80 17.02
CA ARG A 41 -3.64 2.12 16.09
C ARG A 41 -4.66 3.09 15.50
N GLU A 42 -5.15 4.03 16.28
CA GLU A 42 -6.08 5.08 15.83
C GLU A 42 -5.46 5.92 14.70
N VAL A 43 -4.18 6.30 14.82
CA VAL A 43 -3.45 7.02 13.75
C VAL A 43 -3.37 6.18 12.46
N GLN A 44 -3.18 4.87 12.58
CA GLN A 44 -3.16 3.97 11.43
C GLN A 44 -4.55 3.62 10.91
N ASP A 45 -5.63 3.97 11.62
CA ASP A 45 -7.01 3.91 11.12
C ASP A 45 -7.36 2.60 10.39
N GLY A 46 -7.01 1.48 11.03
CA GLY A 46 -7.20 0.12 10.51
C GLY A 46 -6.12 -0.39 9.56
N SER A 47 -5.29 0.47 8.98
CA SER A 47 -4.16 0.05 8.15
C SER A 47 -3.00 -0.52 9.01
N VAL A 48 -1.96 -1.00 8.33
CA VAL A 48 -0.67 -1.26 8.97
C VAL A 48 0.48 -0.88 8.06
N HIS A 49 1.45 -0.16 8.60
CA HIS A 49 2.61 0.37 7.86
C HIS A 49 3.66 -0.70 7.51
N GLY A 50 3.90 -1.65 8.42
CA GLY A 50 5.07 -2.53 8.40
C GLY A 50 4.82 -3.85 7.67
N SER A 51 4.18 -3.79 6.51
CA SER A 51 3.77 -4.95 5.70
C SER A 51 2.65 -5.83 6.27
N LEU A 52 2.08 -6.65 5.39
CA LEU A 52 1.13 -7.70 5.77
C LEU A 52 1.83 -8.92 6.39
N ALA A 53 3.12 -9.16 6.12
CA ALA A 53 3.86 -10.26 6.74
C ALA A 53 4.04 -10.04 8.25
N TYR A 54 4.39 -8.81 8.66
CA TYR A 54 4.61 -8.49 10.07
C TYR A 54 3.39 -7.85 10.72
N GLY A 55 2.65 -7.01 10.00
CA GLY A 55 1.49 -6.30 10.53
C GLY A 55 0.38 -7.23 11.03
N ARG A 56 0.03 -8.27 10.26
CA ARG A 56 -0.99 -9.25 10.65
C ARG A 56 -0.65 -9.95 11.95
N LYS A 57 0.59 -10.43 12.07
CA LYS A 57 1.06 -11.26 13.19
C LYS A 57 1.44 -10.44 14.43
N TYR A 58 2.25 -9.40 14.25
CA TYR A 58 2.89 -8.70 15.37
C TYR A 58 2.19 -7.42 15.79
N THR A 59 1.18 -6.97 15.04
CA THR A 59 0.42 -5.76 15.35
C THR A 59 -1.06 -6.08 15.52
N MET A 60 -1.75 -6.47 14.44
CA MET A 60 -3.20 -6.67 14.44
C MET A 60 -3.59 -7.83 15.37
N TRP A 61 -3.07 -9.04 15.15
CA TRP A 61 -3.45 -10.21 15.94
C TRP A 61 -3.19 -10.01 17.44
N LEU A 62 -2.01 -9.54 17.84
CA LEU A 62 -1.67 -9.36 19.25
C LEU A 62 -2.55 -8.32 19.96
N THR A 63 -2.89 -7.23 19.27
CA THR A 63 -3.79 -6.19 19.79
C THR A 63 -5.18 -6.77 20.06
N GLY A 64 -5.74 -7.49 19.08
CA GLY A 64 -7.04 -8.12 19.25
C GLY A 64 -7.04 -9.22 20.31
N HIS A 65 -5.96 -9.99 20.39
CA HIS A 65 -5.82 -11.04 21.39
C HIS A 65 -5.80 -10.49 22.82
N PHE A 66 -5.11 -9.36 23.05
CA PHE A 66 -5.20 -8.64 24.32
C PHE A 66 -6.64 -8.25 24.65
N ILE A 67 -7.34 -7.62 23.70
CA ILE A 67 -8.71 -7.16 23.90
C ILE A 67 -9.65 -8.32 24.23
N ALA A 68 -9.57 -9.43 23.49
CA ALA A 68 -10.39 -10.61 23.70
C ALA A 68 -10.11 -11.26 25.07
N CYS A 69 -8.83 -11.40 25.46
CA CYS A 69 -8.47 -11.93 26.77
C CYS A 69 -8.99 -11.03 27.90
N TRP A 70 -8.83 -9.72 27.75
CA TRP A 70 -9.29 -8.74 28.73
C TRP A 70 -10.81 -8.82 28.91
N TYR A 71 -11.56 -8.73 27.81
CA TYR A 71 -13.02 -8.83 27.84
C TYR A 71 -13.50 -10.13 28.49
N SER A 72 -12.92 -11.27 28.10
CA SER A 72 -13.29 -12.56 28.68
C SER A 72 -13.03 -12.67 30.18
N ALA A 73 -12.01 -11.98 30.70
CA ALA A 73 -11.60 -12.09 32.10
C ALA A 73 -12.24 -11.03 33.01
N THR A 74 -12.51 -9.84 32.48
CA THR A 74 -12.97 -8.68 33.27
C THR A 74 -14.41 -8.26 32.97
N GLY A 75 -14.94 -8.63 31.81
CA GLY A 75 -16.22 -8.13 31.29
C GLY A 75 -16.16 -6.72 30.71
N GLU A 76 -15.01 -6.04 30.76
CA GLU A 76 -14.85 -4.70 30.16
C GLU A 76 -14.72 -4.81 28.64
N ASN A 77 -15.68 -4.24 27.92
CA ASN A 77 -15.78 -4.37 26.47
C ASN A 77 -14.96 -3.29 25.74
N LEU A 78 -13.64 -3.50 25.64
CA LEU A 78 -12.78 -2.57 24.91
C LEU A 78 -13.05 -2.57 23.39
N TRP A 79 -13.63 -3.64 22.82
CA TRP A 79 -14.06 -3.63 21.41
C TRP A 79 -15.12 -2.55 21.18
N GLN A 80 -16.14 -2.51 22.05
CA GLN A 80 -17.18 -1.49 22.00
C GLN A 80 -16.63 -0.09 22.17
N MET A 81 -15.72 0.12 23.13
CA MET A 81 -15.03 1.40 23.32
C MET A 81 -14.29 1.84 22.04
N ILE A 82 -13.52 0.95 21.41
CA ILE A 82 -12.81 1.27 20.16
C ILE A 82 -13.79 1.69 19.05
N ARG A 83 -14.94 1.02 18.95
CA ARG A 83 -15.97 1.33 17.95
C ARG A 83 -16.66 2.67 18.21
N GLU A 84 -17.04 2.92 19.46
CA GLU A 84 -17.83 4.09 19.83
C GLU A 84 -16.98 5.35 20.01
N GLU A 85 -15.71 5.21 20.40
CA GLU A 85 -14.86 6.32 20.83
C GLU A 85 -13.59 6.52 19.98
N GLN A 86 -13.13 5.50 19.24
CA GLN A 86 -11.85 5.54 18.50
C GLN A 86 -11.99 5.28 16.99
N GLY A 87 -13.17 5.55 16.42
CA GLY A 87 -13.39 5.44 14.97
C GLY A 87 -13.36 4.01 14.42
N ASP A 88 -13.58 2.99 15.28
CA ASP A 88 -13.68 1.58 14.91
C ASP A 88 -12.45 1.04 14.15
N TRP A 89 -11.25 1.54 14.48
CA TRP A 89 -10.01 1.14 13.80
C TRP A 89 -9.81 -0.38 13.80
N ALA A 90 -10.27 -1.08 14.85
CA ALA A 90 -10.14 -2.54 14.96
C ALA A 90 -10.96 -3.30 13.92
N TRP A 91 -12.21 -2.90 13.65
CA TRP A 91 -12.97 -3.48 12.55
C TRP A 91 -12.40 -3.05 11.20
N ARG A 92 -11.92 -1.81 11.10
CA ARG A 92 -11.21 -1.34 9.91
C ARG A 92 -9.95 -2.13 9.60
N GLU A 93 -9.27 -2.75 10.58
CA GLU A 93 -8.20 -3.74 10.34
C GLU A 93 -8.71 -4.97 9.57
N ALA A 94 -9.87 -5.51 9.96
CA ALA A 94 -10.47 -6.64 9.26
C ALA A 94 -10.82 -6.26 7.82
N LEU A 95 -11.42 -5.07 7.62
CA LEU A 95 -11.70 -4.54 6.29
C LEU A 95 -10.42 -4.38 5.47
N PHE A 96 -9.38 -3.76 6.02
CA PHE A 96 -8.09 -3.57 5.34
C PHE A 96 -7.53 -4.90 4.81
N LEU A 97 -7.61 -5.97 5.61
CA LEU A 97 -7.17 -7.31 5.20
C LEU A 97 -8.03 -7.94 4.10
N ILE A 98 -9.33 -7.66 4.07
CA ILE A 98 -10.23 -8.10 2.98
C ILE A 98 -9.89 -7.32 1.70
N TYR A 99 -9.74 -6.00 1.79
CA TYR A 99 -9.38 -5.17 0.63
C TYR A 99 -8.01 -5.51 0.06
N ALA A 100 -7.05 -5.92 0.89
CA ALA A 100 -5.70 -6.30 0.48
C ALA A 100 -5.60 -7.61 -0.32
N GLU A 101 -6.65 -8.46 -0.35
CA GLU A 101 -6.66 -9.72 -1.12
C GLU A 101 -6.79 -9.41 -2.62
N GLN A 102 -5.72 -9.61 -3.39
CA GLN A 102 -5.75 -9.48 -4.85
C GLN A 102 -6.62 -10.57 -5.49
N PRO A 103 -7.11 -10.38 -6.73
CA PRO A 103 -8.03 -11.33 -7.39
C PRO A 103 -7.57 -12.79 -7.49
N ASP A 104 -6.26 -13.08 -7.41
CA ASP A 104 -5.72 -14.45 -7.36
C ASP A 104 -5.69 -15.06 -5.95
N GLY A 105 -6.24 -14.37 -4.95
CA GLY A 105 -6.27 -14.79 -3.55
C GLY A 105 -5.02 -14.45 -2.75
N LYS A 106 -3.98 -13.93 -3.38
CA LYS A 106 -2.77 -13.50 -2.66
C LYS A 106 -2.91 -12.06 -2.19
N MET A 107 -2.09 -11.67 -1.24
CA MET A 107 -2.10 -10.34 -0.68
C MET A 107 -1.20 -9.39 -1.48
N VAL A 108 -1.63 -8.12 -1.57
CA VAL A 108 -0.79 -7.02 -2.06
C VAL A 108 0.53 -6.94 -1.29
N ARG A 109 1.57 -6.39 -1.92
CA ARG A 109 2.88 -6.22 -1.29
C ARG A 109 3.16 -4.75 -0.98
N TYR A 110 3.73 -4.55 0.20
CA TYR A 110 4.36 -3.30 0.62
C TYR A 110 5.17 -3.57 1.89
N GLY A 111 6.28 -2.88 2.08
CA GLY A 111 7.16 -3.13 3.22
C GLY A 111 7.80 -4.53 3.17
N ASP A 112 8.33 -4.98 4.31
CA ASP A 112 9.06 -6.25 4.38
C ASP A 112 8.17 -7.46 4.11
N ASN A 113 8.36 -8.07 2.95
CA ASN A 113 7.72 -9.33 2.58
C ASN A 113 8.70 -10.22 1.82
N PHE A 114 8.63 -11.53 2.08
CA PHE A 114 9.40 -12.53 1.34
C PHE A 114 8.76 -12.88 -0.01
N PHE A 115 7.43 -12.89 -0.06
CA PHE A 115 6.62 -13.27 -1.22
C PHE A 115 5.19 -12.73 -1.10
N ARG A 116 4.40 -12.82 -2.18
CA ARG A 116 2.95 -12.57 -2.15
C ARG A 116 2.26 -13.68 -1.35
N GLY A 117 2.04 -13.44 -0.07
CA GLY A 117 1.43 -14.41 0.85
C GLY A 117 -0.05 -14.64 0.57
N THR A 118 -0.58 -15.75 1.09
CA THR A 118 -2.00 -16.08 0.97
C THR A 118 -2.86 -15.33 2.00
N GLU A 119 -4.15 -15.33 1.75
CA GLU A 119 -5.21 -14.77 2.56
C GLU A 119 -5.43 -15.50 3.89
N ARG A 120 -5.02 -16.77 4.01
CA ARG A 120 -5.20 -17.60 5.21
C ARG A 120 -4.64 -16.97 6.49
N PHE A 121 -3.59 -16.16 6.38
CA PHE A 121 -2.98 -15.48 7.53
C PHE A 121 -3.85 -14.34 8.07
N SER A 122 -4.87 -13.91 7.32
CA SER A 122 -5.86 -12.93 7.75
C SER A 122 -6.97 -13.55 8.60
N PHE A 123 -7.11 -14.89 8.61
CA PHE A 123 -8.14 -15.61 9.38
C PHE A 123 -8.13 -15.18 10.85
N ARG A 124 -6.95 -15.12 11.48
CA ARG A 124 -6.86 -14.86 12.92
C ARG A 124 -7.41 -13.52 13.34
N VAL A 125 -7.11 -12.52 12.52
CA VAL A 125 -7.55 -11.15 12.74
C VAL A 125 -9.04 -11.09 12.47
N ILE A 126 -9.49 -11.48 11.28
CA ILE A 126 -10.88 -11.29 10.85
C ILE A 126 -11.87 -12.09 11.72
N SER A 127 -11.59 -13.36 12.04
CA SER A 127 -12.49 -14.19 12.85
C SER A 127 -12.75 -13.60 14.25
N GLU A 128 -11.70 -13.16 14.93
CA GLU A 128 -11.80 -12.56 16.26
C GLU A 128 -12.64 -11.28 16.24
N ARG A 129 -12.40 -10.36 15.29
CA ARG A 129 -13.20 -9.12 15.19
C ARG A 129 -14.64 -9.42 14.77
N ALA A 130 -14.81 -10.34 13.83
CA ALA A 130 -16.14 -10.73 13.36
C ALA A 130 -17.02 -11.27 14.48
N PHE A 131 -16.43 -12.09 15.35
CA PHE A 131 -17.12 -12.60 16.54
C PHE A 131 -17.38 -11.47 17.55
N ALA A 132 -16.35 -10.69 17.91
CA ALA A 132 -16.43 -9.65 18.92
C ALA A 132 -17.46 -8.56 18.60
N TYR A 133 -17.56 -8.15 17.33
CA TYR A 133 -18.48 -7.12 16.87
C TYR A 133 -19.80 -7.65 16.30
N ASP A 134 -19.97 -8.98 16.26
CA ASP A 134 -21.08 -9.62 15.57
C ASP A 134 -21.22 -9.22 14.09
N GLU A 135 -20.10 -9.04 13.39
CA GLU A 135 -20.08 -8.52 12.02
C GLU A 135 -20.41 -9.60 10.98
N PRO A 136 -21.54 -9.47 10.25
CA PRO A 136 -21.96 -10.47 9.30
C PRO A 136 -21.00 -10.58 8.11
N LEU A 137 -20.39 -9.47 7.67
CA LEU A 137 -19.37 -9.49 6.62
C LEU A 137 -18.15 -10.33 7.02
N GLY A 138 -17.69 -10.19 8.27
CA GLY A 138 -16.54 -10.93 8.76
C GLY A 138 -16.79 -12.43 8.82
N ARG A 139 -17.98 -12.84 9.29
CA ARG A 139 -18.40 -14.25 9.27
C ARG A 139 -18.42 -14.82 7.86
N GLY A 140 -18.97 -14.07 6.89
CA GLY A 140 -19.07 -14.51 5.50
C GLY A 140 -17.69 -14.66 4.85
N TYR A 141 -16.76 -13.76 5.17
CA TYR A 141 -15.39 -13.86 4.69
C TYR A 141 -14.65 -15.05 5.32
N VAL A 142 -14.82 -15.29 6.63
CA VAL A 142 -14.26 -16.48 7.30
C VAL A 142 -14.77 -17.78 6.68
N ASP A 143 -16.08 -17.86 6.41
CA ASP A 143 -16.68 -18.99 5.68
C ASP A 143 -16.07 -19.18 4.29
N TYR A 144 -15.88 -18.08 3.55
CA TYR A 144 -15.21 -18.10 2.24
C TYR A 144 -13.80 -18.68 2.35
N LEU A 145 -13.00 -18.24 3.32
CA LEU A 145 -11.63 -18.76 3.54
C LEU A 145 -11.65 -20.27 3.79
N LEU A 146 -12.49 -20.72 4.72
CA LEU A 146 -12.58 -22.14 5.08
C LEU A 146 -13.04 -23.00 3.89
N LYS A 147 -14.04 -22.55 3.13
CA LYS A 147 -14.56 -23.27 1.95
C LYS A 147 -13.56 -23.30 0.80
N LYS A 148 -12.89 -22.18 0.51
CA LYS A 148 -11.88 -22.08 -0.56
C LYS A 148 -10.73 -23.07 -0.33
N HIS A 149 -10.26 -23.17 0.91
CA HIS A 149 -9.14 -24.05 1.24
C HIS A 149 -9.52 -25.52 1.48
N ALA A 150 -10.81 -25.84 1.71
CA ALA A 150 -11.28 -27.21 1.82
C ALA A 150 -11.17 -28.03 0.51
N GLY A 151 -11.02 -27.37 -0.65
CA GLY A 151 -11.02 -28.00 -1.97
C GLY A 151 -9.69 -28.04 -2.74
N ILE A 152 -8.59 -27.47 -2.23
CA ILE A 152 -7.34 -27.27 -2.98
C ILE A 152 -6.22 -28.19 -2.45
N THR A 153 -5.59 -28.97 -3.34
CA THR A 153 -4.74 -30.12 -2.97
C THR A 153 -3.30 -29.79 -2.57
N ASN A 154 -2.79 -28.59 -2.90
CA ASN A 154 -1.36 -28.24 -2.73
C ASN A 154 -1.07 -27.26 -1.59
N ASP A 155 -2.06 -26.52 -1.07
CA ASP A 155 -1.95 -25.71 0.16
C ASP A 155 -3.19 -25.94 1.03
N ARG A 156 -3.15 -27.01 1.84
CA ARG A 156 -4.31 -27.64 2.49
C ARG A 156 -4.86 -26.88 3.71
N GLN A 157 -4.50 -25.63 3.91
CA GLN A 157 -4.74 -24.94 5.17
C GLN A 157 -5.49 -23.62 4.96
N GLY A 158 -6.74 -23.57 5.43
CA GLY A 158 -7.55 -22.34 5.47
C GLY A 158 -7.14 -21.34 6.56
N MET A 159 -6.19 -21.73 7.41
CA MET A 159 -5.63 -20.93 8.49
C MET A 159 -4.19 -21.35 8.76
N GLU A 160 -3.42 -20.52 9.47
CA GLU A 160 -2.07 -20.87 9.89
C GLU A 160 -2.08 -22.00 10.94
N ILE A 161 -1.10 -22.90 10.93
CA ILE A 161 -0.91 -23.92 11.98
C ILE A 161 -0.83 -23.23 13.35
N GLY A 162 -1.51 -23.79 14.35
CA GLY A 162 -1.58 -23.24 15.70
C GLY A 162 -2.67 -22.18 15.88
N SER A 163 -3.50 -21.91 14.84
CA SER A 163 -4.68 -21.04 14.94
C SER A 163 -5.99 -21.80 15.12
N GLU A 164 -5.95 -23.13 15.15
CA GLU A 164 -7.14 -23.98 15.05
C GLU A 164 -8.10 -23.75 16.20
N TYR A 165 -7.58 -23.36 17.38
CA TYR A 165 -8.39 -23.02 18.55
C TYR A 165 -9.40 -21.89 18.25
N GLN A 166 -9.08 -20.97 17.34
CA GLN A 166 -9.96 -19.85 16.99
C GLN A 166 -11.19 -20.28 16.20
N VAL A 167 -11.13 -21.44 15.53
CA VAL A 167 -12.32 -22.03 14.90
C VAL A 167 -13.35 -22.37 15.97
N PHE A 168 -12.91 -22.99 17.07
CA PHE A 168 -13.79 -23.35 18.17
C PHE A 168 -14.32 -22.15 18.95
N LEU A 169 -13.55 -21.04 19.00
CA LEU A 169 -13.95 -19.85 19.72
C LEU A 169 -14.84 -18.90 18.90
N TYR A 170 -14.53 -18.72 17.62
CA TYR A 170 -15.02 -17.58 16.85
C TYR A 170 -15.79 -17.94 15.58
N TRP A 171 -15.70 -19.20 15.11
CA TRP A 171 -16.44 -19.62 13.93
C TRP A 171 -17.72 -20.35 14.30
N ASP A 172 -18.83 -19.88 13.75
CA ASP A 172 -20.16 -20.49 13.90
C ASP A 172 -20.71 -20.87 12.51
N PRO A 173 -20.66 -22.15 12.12
CA PRO A 173 -21.09 -22.60 10.79
C PRO A 173 -22.60 -22.47 10.55
N ASP A 174 -23.40 -22.37 11.61
CA ASP A 174 -24.86 -22.26 11.51
C ASP A 174 -25.33 -20.80 11.38
N ARG A 175 -24.39 -19.85 11.46
CA ARG A 175 -24.64 -18.42 11.39
C ARG A 175 -23.98 -17.80 10.15
N PRO A 176 -24.63 -17.86 8.97
CA PRO A 176 -24.04 -17.35 7.74
C PRO A 176 -23.79 -15.84 7.81
N GLY A 177 -22.77 -15.41 7.09
CA GLY A 177 -22.43 -14.00 6.92
C GLY A 177 -22.81 -13.42 5.56
N LEU A 178 -22.38 -12.17 5.33
CA LEU A 178 -22.51 -11.48 4.05
C LEU A 178 -21.29 -11.76 3.16
N ASP A 179 -21.54 -11.88 1.86
CA ASP A 179 -20.47 -11.97 0.87
C ASP A 179 -19.73 -10.63 0.74
N ARG A 180 -18.41 -10.66 0.50
CA ARG A 180 -17.59 -9.45 0.37
C ARG A 180 -18.03 -8.52 -0.77
N ASN A 181 -18.82 -9.01 -1.72
CA ASN A 181 -19.41 -8.21 -2.80
C ASN A 181 -20.32 -7.07 -2.29
N VAL A 182 -20.72 -7.06 -1.02
CA VAL A 182 -21.44 -5.92 -0.42
C VAL A 182 -20.53 -4.72 -0.11
N LEU A 183 -19.21 -4.92 -0.08
CA LEU A 183 -18.25 -3.85 0.14
C LEU A 183 -18.14 -2.95 -1.09
N PRO A 184 -17.98 -1.63 -0.90
CA PRO A 184 -17.51 -0.75 -1.96
C PRO A 184 -16.25 -1.31 -2.62
N THR A 185 -16.07 -1.07 -3.92
CA THR A 185 -14.88 -1.56 -4.63
C THR A 185 -13.69 -0.61 -4.48
N ARG A 186 -13.89 0.54 -3.86
CA ARG A 186 -12.94 1.63 -3.74
C ARG A 186 -12.96 2.17 -2.32
N THR A 187 -11.79 2.35 -1.72
CA THR A 187 -11.67 2.87 -0.36
C THR A 187 -10.30 3.49 -0.11
N LEU A 188 -10.23 4.38 0.87
CA LEU A 188 -9.02 5.00 1.40
C LEU A 188 -8.94 4.74 2.92
N PHE A 189 -7.81 4.19 3.35
CA PHE A 189 -7.48 3.96 4.76
C PHE A 189 -6.43 4.96 5.23
N SER A 190 -6.59 5.44 6.47
CA SER A 190 -5.59 6.27 7.14
C SER A 190 -5.14 7.49 6.32
N PRO A 191 -6.06 8.35 5.85
CA PRO A 191 -5.72 9.51 5.02
C PRO A 191 -4.74 10.49 5.70
N HIS A 192 -4.69 10.48 7.03
CA HIS A 192 -3.81 11.31 7.87
C HIS A 192 -2.72 10.50 8.58
N GLY A 193 -2.45 9.28 8.12
CA GLY A 193 -1.42 8.40 8.64
C GLY A 193 -0.72 7.70 7.48
N THR A 194 -0.98 6.40 7.25
CA THR A 194 -0.27 5.63 6.22
C THR A 194 -0.72 5.91 4.78
N GLY A 195 -1.89 6.53 4.58
CA GLY A 195 -2.49 6.91 3.30
C GLY A 195 -2.50 5.78 2.26
N MET A 196 -3.39 4.82 2.44
CA MET A 196 -3.46 3.62 1.58
C MET A 196 -4.80 3.50 0.86
N ALA A 197 -4.79 3.53 -0.46
CA ALA A 197 -6.00 3.37 -1.27
C ALA A 197 -6.04 2.01 -1.97
N PHE A 198 -7.22 1.41 -2.00
CA PHE A 198 -7.53 0.20 -2.75
C PHE A 198 -8.66 0.50 -3.71
N TRP A 199 -8.41 0.34 -5.02
CA TRP A 199 -9.43 0.49 -6.06
C TRP A 199 -9.56 -0.79 -6.86
N ARG A 200 -10.79 -1.21 -7.09
CA ARG A 200 -11.10 -2.47 -7.78
C ARG A 200 -12.29 -2.31 -8.70
N SER A 201 -12.37 -3.14 -9.75
CA SER A 201 -13.58 -3.23 -10.59
C SER A 201 -14.61 -4.20 -10.01
N GLY A 202 -14.21 -4.95 -8.99
CA GLY A 202 -15.00 -5.97 -8.33
C GLY A 202 -14.15 -6.84 -7.41
N TRP A 203 -14.71 -7.99 -7.04
CA TRP A 203 -14.14 -8.95 -6.09
C TRP A 203 -13.90 -10.35 -6.68
N GLY A 204 -14.12 -10.52 -7.98
CA GLY A 204 -13.87 -11.72 -8.76
C GLY A 204 -12.44 -11.81 -9.29
N PRO A 205 -12.07 -12.96 -9.90
CA PRO A 205 -10.70 -13.23 -10.35
C PRO A 205 -10.26 -12.40 -11.56
N GLU A 206 -11.22 -11.84 -12.30
CA GLU A 206 -10.97 -11.05 -13.53
C GLU A 206 -10.98 -9.54 -13.31
N ASP A 207 -11.16 -9.14 -12.05
CA ASP A 207 -11.24 -7.74 -11.70
C ASP A 207 -9.86 -7.08 -11.69
N THR A 208 -9.86 -5.79 -12.04
CA THR A 208 -8.71 -4.93 -11.85
C THR A 208 -8.57 -4.64 -10.36
N PHE A 209 -7.33 -4.60 -9.87
CA PHE A 209 -6.97 -4.19 -8.52
C PHE A 209 -5.81 -3.20 -8.61
N ILE A 210 -5.96 -2.05 -7.97
CA ILE A 210 -4.96 -0.98 -7.88
C ILE A 210 -4.73 -0.68 -6.40
N PHE A 211 -3.47 -0.64 -6.01
CA PHE A 211 -3.06 -0.23 -4.68
C PHE A 211 -2.18 1.01 -4.76
N PHE A 212 -2.40 1.95 -3.85
CA PHE A 212 -1.61 3.16 -3.72
C PHE A 212 -1.22 3.39 -2.27
N LYS A 213 0.01 3.87 -2.04
CA LYS A 213 0.53 4.22 -0.71
C LYS A 213 1.25 5.56 -0.73
N CYS A 214 0.82 6.48 0.13
CA CYS A 214 1.52 7.74 0.40
C CYS A 214 1.07 8.29 1.75
N GLY A 215 1.98 8.25 2.72
CA GLY A 215 1.68 8.60 4.11
C GLY A 215 2.94 8.80 4.93
N ASP A 216 2.72 9.03 6.21
CA ASP A 216 3.75 9.01 7.23
C ASP A 216 4.54 7.69 7.26
N TYR A 217 5.81 7.81 7.63
CA TYR A 217 6.67 6.66 7.89
C TYR A 217 6.63 6.30 9.37
N PHE A 218 6.39 5.02 9.65
CA PHE A 218 6.25 4.46 11.00
C PHE A 218 7.41 3.51 11.36
N ASP A 219 8.48 3.53 10.56
CA ASP A 219 9.72 2.78 10.80
C ASP A 219 9.63 1.25 10.65
N ASN A 220 10.75 0.60 10.97
CA ASN A 220 10.95 -0.84 11.03
C ASN A 220 10.75 -1.54 9.68
N HIS A 221 9.57 -2.15 9.47
CA HIS A 221 9.26 -2.94 8.27
C HIS A 221 8.56 -2.13 7.17
N GLY A 222 8.35 -0.82 7.38
CA GLY A 222 7.89 0.09 6.32
C GLY A 222 9.01 0.42 5.35
N HIS A 223 8.71 0.73 4.10
CA HIS A 223 9.72 1.16 3.10
C HIS A 223 9.63 2.66 2.80
N PHE A 224 10.68 3.21 2.20
CA PHE A 224 10.68 4.55 1.62
C PHE A 224 10.01 4.53 0.24
N ASP A 225 8.68 4.42 0.23
CA ASP A 225 7.87 4.09 -0.94
C ASP A 225 6.75 5.10 -1.21
N ALA A 226 6.88 6.34 -0.71
CA ALA A 226 5.83 7.34 -0.83
C ALA A 226 5.46 7.56 -2.31
N GLY A 227 4.17 7.52 -2.63
CA GLY A 227 3.67 7.64 -4.00
C GLY A 227 3.62 6.32 -4.80
N HIS A 228 3.90 5.17 -4.17
CA HIS A 228 3.88 3.87 -4.83
C HIS A 228 2.50 3.50 -5.41
N VAL A 229 2.48 2.93 -6.62
CA VAL A 229 1.29 2.37 -7.28
C VAL A 229 1.53 0.92 -7.70
N GLU A 230 0.66 -0.01 -7.31
CA GLU A 230 0.64 -1.39 -7.81
C GLU A 230 -0.59 -1.60 -8.71
N VAL A 231 -0.45 -2.38 -9.78
CA VAL A 231 -1.56 -2.73 -10.69
C VAL A 231 -1.61 -4.23 -10.93
N PHE A 232 -2.77 -4.81 -10.68
CA PHE A 232 -3.06 -6.22 -10.90
C PHE A 232 -4.33 -6.37 -11.74
N ARG A 233 -4.30 -7.31 -12.69
CA ARG A 233 -5.49 -7.86 -13.37
C ARG A 233 -5.10 -9.21 -13.92
N ARG A 234 -5.74 -10.31 -13.47
CA ARG A 234 -5.35 -11.72 -13.73
C ARG A 234 -3.95 -12.14 -13.24
N ALA A 235 -2.96 -11.26 -13.37
CA ALA A 235 -1.59 -11.37 -12.89
C ALA A 235 -1.09 -10.00 -12.40
N PRO A 236 0.02 -9.94 -11.63
CA PRO A 236 0.66 -8.68 -11.25
C PRO A 236 1.31 -8.01 -12.48
N LEU A 237 0.76 -6.87 -12.91
CA LEU A 237 1.20 -6.16 -14.12
C LEU A 237 2.23 -5.08 -13.79
N LEU A 238 1.99 -4.31 -12.72
CA LEU A 238 2.97 -3.37 -12.15
C LEU A 238 3.14 -3.74 -10.68
N ILE A 239 4.38 -3.94 -10.24
CA ILE A 239 4.67 -4.61 -8.96
C ILE A 239 5.54 -3.75 -8.04
N GLU A 240 5.59 -4.11 -6.76
CA GLU A 240 6.77 -3.87 -5.93
C GLU A 240 7.85 -4.91 -6.25
N ALA A 241 9.09 -4.47 -6.48
CA ALA A 241 10.21 -5.36 -6.79
C ALA A 241 11.02 -5.76 -5.54
N GLY A 242 11.71 -6.89 -5.61
CA GLY A 242 12.60 -7.39 -4.55
C GLY A 242 11.86 -8.23 -3.50
N SER A 243 12.58 -8.62 -2.44
CA SER A 243 12.06 -9.41 -1.32
C SER A 243 12.90 -9.20 -0.06
N TYR A 244 12.35 -9.51 1.11
CA TYR A 244 13.06 -9.45 2.40
C TYR A 244 14.07 -10.61 2.63
N GLU A 245 14.40 -11.40 1.60
CA GLU A 245 15.38 -12.49 1.70
C GLU A 245 16.77 -11.97 2.09
N GLY A 246 17.44 -12.66 3.02
CA GLY A 246 18.69 -12.21 3.63
C GLY A 246 18.54 -11.18 4.75
N GLY A 247 17.32 -10.67 5.00
CA GLY A 247 17.01 -9.75 6.09
C GLY A 247 17.65 -8.35 5.94
N THR A 248 17.56 -7.56 7.02
CA THR A 248 17.99 -6.15 7.06
C THR A 248 19.48 -5.91 6.77
N GLU A 249 20.32 -6.92 6.93
CA GLU A 249 21.77 -6.83 6.73
C GLU A 249 22.18 -7.12 5.27
N SER A 250 21.28 -7.66 4.45
CA SER A 250 21.58 -7.98 3.06
C SER A 250 21.82 -6.72 2.23
N GLN A 251 22.73 -6.81 1.25
CA GLN A 251 22.95 -5.70 0.31
C GLN A 251 21.71 -5.43 -0.54
N HIS A 252 20.91 -6.46 -0.83
CA HIS A 252 19.62 -6.30 -1.49
C HIS A 252 18.68 -5.38 -0.69
N TYR A 253 18.54 -5.64 0.60
CA TYR A 253 17.73 -4.82 1.50
C TYR A 253 18.23 -3.37 1.56
N ILE A 254 19.51 -3.21 1.92
CA ILE A 254 20.11 -1.91 2.20
C ILE A 254 20.16 -1.02 0.95
N LYS A 255 20.45 -1.59 -0.22
CA LYS A 255 20.70 -0.83 -1.45
C LYS A 255 19.49 -0.74 -2.38
N PHE A 256 18.56 -1.69 -2.31
CA PHE A 256 17.44 -1.77 -3.26
C PHE A 256 16.09 -1.85 -2.54
N PHE A 257 15.78 -2.97 -1.88
CA PHE A 257 14.42 -3.36 -1.52
C PHE A 257 13.70 -2.38 -0.58
N HIS A 258 14.43 -1.85 0.41
CA HIS A 258 13.87 -0.92 1.40
C HIS A 258 13.72 0.52 0.87
N ASN A 259 14.32 0.82 -0.28
CA ASN A 259 14.42 2.17 -0.84
C ASN A 259 13.45 2.36 -2.02
N SER A 260 13.07 3.61 -2.26
CA SER A 260 12.16 4.01 -3.34
C SER A 260 12.48 3.48 -4.75
N ILE A 261 13.73 3.07 -5.02
CA ILE A 261 14.15 2.47 -6.29
C ILE A 261 13.54 1.08 -6.57
N ALA A 262 12.95 0.45 -5.55
CA ALA A 262 12.22 -0.82 -5.65
C ALA A 262 10.71 -0.65 -5.94
N HIS A 263 10.25 0.60 -5.99
CA HIS A 263 8.83 0.95 -6.00
C HIS A 263 8.46 1.75 -7.25
N ASN A 264 7.21 1.63 -7.68
CA ASN A 264 6.61 2.46 -8.73
C ASN A 264 6.36 3.90 -8.25
N THR A 265 7.44 4.63 -7.99
CA THR A 265 7.46 6.01 -7.51
C THR A 265 8.47 6.83 -8.32
N ILE A 266 9.01 7.90 -7.76
CA ILE A 266 9.86 8.89 -8.42
C ILE A 266 11.24 8.89 -7.77
N GLN A 267 12.30 8.97 -8.59
CA GLN A 267 13.65 9.31 -8.17
C GLN A 267 14.00 10.73 -8.59
N ILE A 268 14.72 11.47 -7.76
CA ILE A 268 15.19 12.83 -8.06
C ILE A 268 16.71 12.82 -8.06
N VAL A 269 17.32 12.73 -9.23
CA VAL A 269 18.69 12.22 -9.39
C VAL A 269 19.62 13.31 -9.89
N ASP A 270 20.88 13.31 -9.48
CA ASP A 270 21.92 14.10 -10.15
C ASP A 270 22.48 13.27 -11.33
N PRO A 271 22.20 13.65 -12.60
CA PRO A 271 22.67 12.89 -13.75
C PRO A 271 24.20 12.96 -13.92
N ALA A 272 24.90 13.85 -13.21
CA ALA A 272 26.36 13.91 -13.22
C ALA A 272 27.01 12.91 -12.25
N ASP A 273 26.24 12.38 -11.28
CA ASP A 273 26.70 11.36 -10.34
C ASP A 273 26.02 10.00 -10.64
N PRO A 274 26.72 9.05 -11.28
CA PRO A 274 26.13 7.75 -11.60
C PRO A 274 25.80 6.89 -10.36
N GLU A 275 26.29 7.24 -9.17
CA GLU A 275 25.96 6.55 -7.92
C GLU A 275 24.74 7.16 -7.21
N ASP A 276 24.27 8.33 -7.64
CA ASP A 276 23.09 8.96 -7.07
C ASP A 276 21.80 8.27 -7.53
N ALA A 277 21.28 7.41 -6.67
CA ALA A 277 20.00 6.76 -6.87
C ALA A 277 18.82 7.76 -6.90
N GLY A 278 18.97 8.94 -6.27
CA GLY A 278 17.92 9.94 -6.11
C GLY A 278 16.76 9.51 -5.21
N SER A 279 17.07 8.60 -4.27
CA SER A 279 16.11 8.02 -3.35
C SER A 279 15.44 9.04 -2.45
N GLN A 280 14.22 8.70 -2.03
CA GLN A 280 13.61 9.28 -0.82
C GLN A 280 14.55 9.16 0.38
N ARG A 281 14.41 10.08 1.33
CA ARG A 281 15.24 10.19 2.54
C ARG A 281 15.16 8.91 3.36
N PHE A 282 16.33 8.48 3.83
CA PHE A 282 16.39 7.50 4.90
C PHE A 282 15.94 8.13 6.23
N TYR A 283 15.09 7.44 6.97
CA TYR A 283 14.68 7.79 8.32
C TYR A 283 14.50 6.52 9.16
N ASN A 284 15.01 6.55 10.37
CA ASN A 284 14.89 5.48 11.36
C ASN A 284 14.89 6.12 12.76
N ASN A 285 13.85 5.85 13.53
CA ASN A 285 13.69 6.25 14.92
C ASN A 285 12.85 5.24 15.72
N GLN A 286 13.43 4.10 16.07
CA GLN A 286 12.78 3.08 16.91
C GLN A 286 12.81 3.39 18.43
N ASN A 287 13.19 4.61 18.84
CA ASN A 287 13.35 4.98 20.25
C ASN A 287 12.18 5.82 20.80
N MET A 288 11.10 5.98 20.03
CA MET A 288 9.93 6.74 20.45
C MET A 288 9.09 5.94 21.45
N ASN A 289 8.78 6.55 22.59
CA ASN A 289 8.06 5.90 23.68
C ASN A 289 6.54 6.13 23.62
N THR A 290 6.10 7.23 23.01
CA THR A 290 4.69 7.66 22.94
C THR A 290 4.28 8.08 21.54
N ILE A 291 2.97 8.12 21.27
CA ILE A 291 2.45 8.62 19.99
C ILE A 291 2.65 10.14 19.86
N GLU A 292 2.72 10.87 20.98
CA GLU A 292 3.02 12.29 21.02
C GLU A 292 4.45 12.56 20.55
N ASP A 293 5.43 11.79 21.03
CA ASP A 293 6.83 11.89 20.58
C ASP A 293 6.92 11.64 19.06
N TYR A 294 6.21 10.62 18.58
CA TYR A 294 6.09 10.34 17.15
C TYR A 294 5.52 11.54 16.39
N ARG A 295 4.37 12.07 16.84
CA ARG A 295 3.69 13.19 16.17
C ARG A 295 4.57 14.45 16.10
N LEU A 296 5.42 14.68 17.10
CA LEU A 296 6.35 15.82 17.16
C LEU A 296 7.57 15.69 16.23
N ASP A 297 7.98 14.47 15.88
CA ASP A 297 9.11 14.26 14.96
C ASP A 297 8.71 14.54 13.52
N LYS A 298 9.04 15.74 13.04
CA LYS A 298 8.78 16.15 11.65
C LYS A 298 9.43 15.25 10.60
N LYS A 299 10.45 14.44 10.95
CA LYS A 299 11.15 13.58 9.98
C LYS A 299 10.32 12.36 9.56
N ARG A 300 9.30 11.99 10.35
CA ARG A 300 8.34 10.92 10.03
C ARG A 300 7.52 11.23 8.78
N GLU A 301 7.28 12.50 8.53
CA GLU A 301 6.46 12.99 7.44
C GLU A 301 7.19 12.69 6.12
N MET A 302 6.59 11.82 5.32
CA MET A 302 7.10 11.41 4.01
C MET A 302 6.06 11.65 2.92
N GLY A 303 4.79 11.89 3.26
CA GLY A 303 3.78 12.31 2.32
C GLY A 303 2.38 12.19 2.89
N ASN A 304 1.41 12.78 2.19
CA ASN A 304 0.01 12.79 2.58
C ASN A 304 -0.89 12.65 1.37
N VAL A 305 -2.03 11.97 1.55
CA VAL A 305 -3.16 12.09 0.62
C VAL A 305 -3.87 13.41 0.91
N VAL A 306 -3.69 14.39 0.03
CA VAL A 306 -4.22 15.76 0.20
C VAL A 306 -5.58 15.95 -0.47
N PHE A 307 -6.02 14.99 -1.28
CA PHE A 307 -7.33 14.99 -1.92
C PHE A 307 -7.77 13.56 -2.23
N TYR A 308 -9.06 13.28 -2.06
CA TYR A 308 -9.71 12.04 -2.46
C TYR A 308 -11.15 12.33 -2.87
N ARG A 309 -11.58 11.82 -4.03
CA ARG A 309 -12.97 11.89 -4.51
C ARG A 309 -13.32 10.58 -5.20
N ASP A 310 -14.48 10.04 -4.85
CA ASP A 310 -15.02 8.80 -5.39
C ASP A 310 -16.47 9.05 -5.83
N GLU A 311 -16.70 9.20 -7.14
CA GLU A 311 -18.00 9.57 -7.70
C GLU A 311 -18.24 8.87 -9.05
N GLY A 312 -19.23 7.97 -9.09
CA GLY A 312 -19.64 7.29 -10.32
C GLY A 312 -18.49 6.53 -10.97
N ASP A 313 -18.21 6.84 -12.24
CA ASP A 313 -17.17 6.21 -13.07
C ASP A 313 -15.75 6.73 -12.78
N LEU A 314 -15.60 7.73 -11.89
CA LEU A 314 -14.33 8.35 -11.55
C LEU A 314 -14.01 8.15 -10.07
N VAL A 315 -12.81 7.66 -9.79
CA VAL A 315 -12.16 7.88 -8.51
C VAL A 315 -10.83 8.58 -8.75
N CYS A 316 -10.54 9.60 -7.94
CA CYS A 316 -9.27 10.29 -8.01
C CYS A 316 -8.71 10.61 -6.63
N LEU A 317 -7.38 10.69 -6.57
CA LEU A 317 -6.65 11.14 -5.40
C LEU A 317 -5.47 12.02 -5.82
N ALA A 318 -5.06 12.93 -4.94
CA ALA A 318 -3.80 13.63 -5.06
C ALA A 318 -2.98 13.42 -3.78
N ALA A 319 -1.69 13.20 -3.94
CA ALA A 319 -0.78 12.99 -2.84
C ALA A 319 0.45 13.90 -2.99
N ASP A 320 0.79 14.59 -1.90
CA ASP A 320 2.01 15.38 -1.79
C ASP A 320 3.00 14.59 -0.95
N PHE A 321 4.15 14.26 -1.54
CA PHE A 321 5.25 13.56 -0.87
C PHE A 321 6.56 14.30 -1.07
N SER A 322 6.48 15.62 -1.18
CA SER A 322 7.65 16.52 -1.22
C SER A 322 8.54 16.28 -0.01
N ALA A 323 7.92 16.07 1.15
CA ALA A 323 8.63 15.79 2.39
C ALA A 323 9.49 14.53 2.30
N ALA A 324 9.17 13.53 1.47
CA ALA A 324 9.99 12.33 1.33
C ALA A 324 11.42 12.60 0.83
N TYR A 325 11.70 13.78 0.27
CA TYR A 325 13.00 14.10 -0.32
C TYR A 325 13.77 15.12 0.51
N PRO A 326 15.11 15.18 0.37
CA PRO A 326 15.91 16.29 0.87
C PRO A 326 15.41 17.65 0.31
N GLU A 327 15.34 18.67 1.18
CA GLU A 327 14.84 20.01 0.81
C GLU A 327 15.67 20.69 -0.29
N ASP A 328 16.94 20.30 -0.45
CA ASP A 328 17.82 20.81 -1.50
C ASP A 328 17.59 20.12 -2.86
N ARG A 329 16.81 19.05 -2.92
CA ARG A 329 16.47 18.33 -4.18
C ARG A 329 15.17 18.81 -4.80
N VAL A 330 14.12 18.94 -4.00
CA VAL A 330 12.79 19.31 -4.48
C VAL A 330 12.13 20.35 -3.59
N ARG A 331 11.32 21.19 -4.23
CA ARG A 331 10.37 22.08 -3.55
C ARG A 331 8.99 21.47 -3.48
N SER A 332 8.59 20.71 -4.49
CA SER A 332 7.30 20.04 -4.53
C SER A 332 7.34 18.76 -5.37
N VAL A 333 6.67 17.72 -4.90
CA VAL A 333 6.40 16.47 -5.61
C VAL A 333 4.95 16.06 -5.31
N VAL A 334 4.07 16.23 -6.31
CA VAL A 334 2.65 15.89 -6.22
C VAL A 334 2.32 14.85 -7.28
N ARG A 335 1.76 13.71 -6.86
CA ARG A 335 1.19 12.68 -7.75
C ARG A 335 -0.32 12.72 -7.68
N GLU A 336 -0.95 12.82 -8.83
CA GLU A 336 -2.40 12.77 -8.99
C GLU A 336 -2.78 11.52 -9.79
N LEU A 337 -3.76 10.79 -9.28
CA LEU A 337 -4.28 9.58 -9.88
C LEU A 337 -5.76 9.78 -10.20
N ALA A 338 -6.19 9.38 -11.39
CA ALA A 338 -7.60 9.30 -11.75
C ALA A 338 -7.86 7.97 -12.44
N TRP A 339 -8.71 7.14 -11.84
CA TRP A 339 -9.13 5.87 -12.41
C TRP A 339 -10.56 5.99 -12.94
N ILE A 340 -10.69 5.79 -14.25
CA ILE A 340 -11.88 6.15 -15.03
C ILE A 340 -12.44 4.92 -15.74
N GLY A 341 -13.74 4.70 -15.58
CA GLY A 341 -14.48 3.62 -16.23
C GLY A 341 -13.88 2.24 -15.95
N GLU A 342 -13.29 2.09 -14.76
CA GLU A 342 -12.64 0.87 -14.27
C GLU A 342 -11.50 0.33 -15.16
N ARG A 343 -10.95 1.17 -16.04
CA ARG A 343 -10.01 0.76 -17.09
C ARG A 343 -8.79 1.66 -17.21
N TYR A 344 -8.99 2.97 -17.26
CA TYR A 344 -7.93 3.93 -17.53
C TYR A 344 -7.45 4.55 -16.24
N LEU A 345 -6.20 4.27 -15.85
CA LEU A 345 -5.53 4.97 -14.76
C LEU A 345 -4.65 6.07 -15.34
N VAL A 346 -5.05 7.32 -15.14
CA VAL A 346 -4.23 8.49 -15.45
C VAL A 346 -3.33 8.78 -14.25
N VAL A 347 -2.03 8.91 -14.51
CA VAL A 347 -1.00 9.26 -13.53
C VAL A 347 -0.37 10.57 -13.96
N LEU A 348 -0.52 11.60 -13.14
CA LEU A 348 0.10 12.90 -13.35
C LEU A 348 1.09 13.17 -12.22
N ASP A 349 2.34 13.45 -12.58
CA ASP A 349 3.38 13.83 -11.62
C ASP A 349 3.80 15.28 -11.87
N ASN A 350 3.51 16.16 -10.92
CA ASN A 350 3.93 17.56 -10.90
C ASN A 350 5.12 17.73 -9.96
N ILE A 351 6.27 18.10 -10.51
CA ILE A 351 7.55 18.11 -9.80
C ILE A 351 8.22 19.46 -9.97
N VAL A 352 8.56 20.09 -8.84
CA VAL A 352 9.35 21.30 -8.78
C VAL A 352 10.67 21.00 -8.09
N LEU A 353 11.76 21.03 -8.84
CA LEU A 353 13.11 20.84 -8.32
C LEU A 353 13.58 22.08 -7.55
N ALA A 354 14.42 21.86 -6.53
CA ALA A 354 15.07 22.95 -5.81
C ALA A 354 16.32 23.47 -6.55
N ASP A 355 16.94 22.62 -7.37
CA ASP A 355 18.13 22.90 -8.18
C ASP A 355 18.01 22.22 -9.55
N SER A 356 18.35 22.95 -10.62
CA SER A 356 18.31 22.46 -12.02
C SER A 356 19.32 21.36 -12.33
N LYS A 357 20.29 21.11 -11.44
CA LYS A 357 21.22 19.97 -11.62
C LYS A 357 20.50 18.63 -11.51
N TYR A 358 19.41 18.55 -10.74
CA TYR A 358 18.68 17.30 -10.56
C TYR A 358 17.74 17.02 -11.74
N GLN A 359 17.29 15.77 -11.86
CA GLN A 359 16.33 15.33 -12.87
C GLN A 359 15.36 14.28 -12.28
N PRO A 360 14.05 14.38 -12.56
CA PRO A 360 13.09 13.36 -12.15
C PRO A 360 13.15 12.12 -13.03
N ARG A 361 12.95 10.95 -12.42
CA ARG A 361 12.77 9.65 -13.10
C ARG A 361 11.58 8.91 -12.50
N ILE A 362 10.56 8.63 -13.30
CA ILE A 362 9.37 7.88 -12.90
C ILE A 362 9.59 6.40 -13.15
N LEU A 363 9.33 5.55 -12.16
CA LEU A 363 9.65 4.12 -12.20
C LEU A 363 8.40 3.25 -12.40
N TRP A 364 8.53 2.20 -13.21
CA TRP A 364 7.52 1.16 -13.37
C TRP A 364 8.15 -0.24 -13.43
N HIS A 365 8.03 -0.99 -12.36
CA HIS A 365 8.53 -2.35 -12.19
C HIS A 365 7.54 -3.38 -12.71
N TYR A 366 8.08 -4.43 -13.31
CA TYR A 366 7.29 -5.50 -13.94
C TYR A 366 7.88 -6.89 -13.66
N ALA A 367 7.00 -7.88 -13.52
CA ALA A 367 7.38 -9.29 -13.36
C ALA A 367 7.70 -9.99 -14.69
N VAL A 368 7.26 -9.43 -15.81
CA VAL A 368 7.53 -9.93 -17.17
C VAL A 368 8.09 -8.80 -18.02
N LYS A 369 8.99 -9.12 -18.96
CA LYS A 369 9.62 -8.10 -19.81
C LYS A 369 8.54 -7.44 -20.68
N PRO A 370 8.50 -6.09 -20.75
CA PRO A 370 7.48 -5.41 -21.52
C PRO A 370 7.79 -5.44 -23.02
N ARG A 371 6.74 -5.32 -23.83
CA ARG A 371 6.86 -4.97 -25.25
C ARG A 371 7.00 -3.45 -25.36
N LEU A 372 8.06 -2.99 -26.02
CA LEU A 372 8.34 -1.56 -26.19
C LEU A 372 7.70 -1.02 -27.47
N GLY A 373 7.18 0.20 -27.38
CA GLY A 373 6.81 1.05 -28.50
C GLY A 373 7.47 2.42 -28.36
N GLN A 374 7.18 3.35 -29.28
CA GLN A 374 7.90 4.64 -29.33
C GLN A 374 7.71 5.50 -28.08
N ARG A 375 6.49 5.58 -27.55
CA ARG A 375 6.13 6.38 -26.36
C ARG A 375 5.26 5.59 -25.40
N ARG A 376 5.43 4.27 -25.39
CA ARG A 376 4.65 3.36 -24.56
C ARG A 376 5.38 2.06 -24.35
N PHE A 377 5.01 1.35 -23.30
CA PHE A 377 5.36 -0.05 -23.12
C PHE A 377 4.15 -0.85 -22.67
N THR A 378 4.17 -2.16 -22.92
CA THR A 378 3.08 -3.07 -22.57
C THR A 378 3.60 -4.20 -21.71
N VAL A 379 3.09 -4.32 -20.49
CA VAL A 379 3.25 -5.50 -19.66
C VAL A 379 2.02 -6.38 -19.88
N ALA A 380 2.22 -7.63 -20.25
CA ALA A 380 1.14 -8.57 -20.55
C ALA A 380 1.43 -9.93 -19.94
N ASP A 381 0.52 -10.40 -19.11
CA ASP A 381 0.63 -11.67 -18.39
C ASP A 381 -0.76 -12.19 -17.99
N GLY A 382 -0.90 -13.51 -17.84
CA GLY A 382 -2.15 -14.14 -17.40
C GLY A 382 -3.39 -13.85 -18.29
N GLY A 383 -3.20 -13.42 -19.55
CA GLY A 383 -4.28 -13.01 -20.46
C GLY A 383 -4.76 -11.57 -20.27
N ALA A 384 -4.10 -10.79 -19.41
CA ALA A 384 -4.34 -9.36 -19.20
C ALA A 384 -3.12 -8.51 -19.58
N ARG A 385 -3.32 -7.20 -19.64
CA ARG A 385 -2.27 -6.22 -19.96
C ARG A 385 -2.45 -4.90 -19.23
N ALA A 386 -1.32 -4.23 -19.03
CA ALA A 386 -1.22 -2.80 -18.78
C ALA A 386 -0.43 -2.16 -19.94
N VAL A 387 -1.03 -1.22 -20.65
CA VAL A 387 -0.33 -0.39 -21.66
C VAL A 387 -0.10 0.98 -21.05
N ILE A 388 1.16 1.31 -20.79
CA ILE A 388 1.57 2.57 -20.18
C ILE A 388 2.00 3.50 -21.32
N SER A 389 1.20 4.52 -21.60
CA SER A 389 1.48 5.53 -22.62
C SER A 389 2.02 6.80 -21.98
N VAL A 390 3.20 7.24 -22.42
CA VAL A 390 3.85 8.47 -21.96
C VAL A 390 3.41 9.63 -22.84
N LEU A 391 2.56 10.49 -22.30
CA LEU A 391 1.91 11.55 -23.06
C LEU A 391 2.62 12.91 -22.87
N ALA A 392 3.10 13.19 -21.66
CA ALA A 392 3.91 14.37 -21.37
C ALA A 392 5.09 14.04 -20.45
N PRO A 393 6.21 14.78 -20.54
CA PRO A 393 6.49 15.76 -21.60
C PRO A 393 6.69 15.08 -22.97
N VAL A 394 6.50 15.83 -24.07
CA VAL A 394 6.53 15.28 -25.44
C VAL A 394 7.91 14.77 -25.86
N ASN A 395 8.96 15.21 -25.17
CA ASN A 395 10.34 14.78 -25.36
C ASN A 395 10.80 13.79 -24.28
N ALA A 396 9.88 13.26 -23.46
CA ALA A 396 10.22 12.26 -22.45
C ALA A 396 10.93 11.06 -23.07
N VAL A 397 11.95 10.58 -22.38
CA VAL A 397 12.72 9.38 -22.71
C VAL A 397 12.13 8.22 -21.91
N LEU A 398 11.96 7.09 -22.57
CA LEU A 398 11.52 5.84 -21.97
C LEU A 398 12.64 4.82 -22.11
N ASP A 399 13.23 4.45 -20.98
CA ASP A 399 14.30 3.45 -20.89
C ASP A 399 13.82 2.22 -20.12
N THR A 400 14.53 1.10 -20.29
CA THR A 400 14.35 -0.08 -19.44
C THR A 400 15.65 -0.43 -18.74
N VAL A 401 15.57 -0.67 -17.44
CA VAL A 401 16.71 -1.00 -16.60
C VAL A 401 16.58 -2.44 -16.10
N LYS A 402 17.73 -3.12 -16.00
CA LYS A 402 17.83 -4.49 -15.47
C LYS A 402 17.32 -4.53 -14.02
N ALA A 403 16.73 -5.66 -13.63
CA ALA A 403 16.26 -5.88 -12.28
C ALA A 403 17.36 -5.60 -11.24
N PHE A 404 16.97 -4.97 -10.15
CA PHE A 404 17.81 -4.74 -8.97
C PHE A 404 19.05 -3.86 -9.20
N THR A 405 19.10 -3.11 -10.32
CA THR A 405 20.18 -2.16 -10.60
C THR A 405 19.98 -0.85 -9.84
N VAL A 406 21.01 -0.40 -9.14
CA VAL A 406 21.08 0.89 -8.43
C VAL A 406 22.46 1.49 -8.68
N GLY A 407 22.49 2.70 -9.22
CA GLY A 407 23.72 3.30 -9.73
C GLY A 407 24.43 2.37 -10.71
N THR A 408 25.72 2.11 -10.48
CA THR A 408 26.49 1.14 -11.28
C THR A 408 26.39 -0.32 -10.80
N GLY A 409 25.76 -0.55 -9.64
CA GLY A 409 25.64 -1.86 -8.99
C GLY A 409 24.39 -2.65 -9.35
N VAL A 410 24.40 -3.95 -9.05
CA VAL A 410 23.23 -4.85 -9.12
C VAL A 410 23.13 -5.62 -7.81
N TYR A 411 21.99 -5.51 -7.14
CA TYR A 411 21.77 -6.03 -5.78
C TYR A 411 20.59 -7.00 -5.76
N PRO A 412 20.70 -8.22 -6.32
CA PRO A 412 19.59 -9.17 -6.37
C PRO A 412 19.29 -9.76 -4.99
N PRO A 413 18.05 -10.23 -4.74
CA PRO A 413 17.73 -11.02 -3.54
C PRO A 413 18.47 -12.37 -3.57
N GLU A 414 18.47 -13.10 -2.45
CA GLU A 414 19.13 -14.41 -2.36
C GLU A 414 18.61 -15.40 -3.41
N HIS A 415 17.30 -15.40 -3.68
CA HIS A 415 16.66 -16.28 -4.66
C HIS A 415 15.88 -15.46 -5.71
N PRO A 416 16.56 -14.90 -6.73
CA PRO A 416 15.93 -14.10 -7.77
C PRO A 416 14.94 -14.93 -8.57
N ARG A 417 13.74 -14.40 -8.75
CA ARG A 417 12.67 -15.03 -9.53
C ARG A 417 11.78 -13.96 -10.17
N PRO A 418 11.11 -14.25 -11.29
CA PRO A 418 10.37 -13.25 -12.06
C PRO A 418 9.33 -12.47 -11.26
N GLU A 419 8.65 -13.12 -10.29
CA GLU A 419 7.64 -12.44 -9.45
C GLU A 419 8.21 -11.34 -8.53
N LEU A 420 9.55 -11.30 -8.33
CA LEU A 420 10.24 -10.24 -7.61
C LEU A 420 10.71 -9.11 -8.55
N GLY A 421 10.43 -9.23 -9.85
CA GLY A 421 10.78 -8.27 -10.88
C GLY A 421 11.88 -8.78 -11.82
N VAL A 422 11.70 -8.50 -13.11
CA VAL A 422 12.70 -8.77 -14.16
C VAL A 422 13.33 -7.50 -14.74
N GLY A 423 12.84 -6.34 -14.31
CA GLY A 423 13.36 -5.01 -14.65
C GLY A 423 12.38 -3.93 -14.24
N ARG A 424 12.69 -2.70 -14.68
CA ARG A 424 11.78 -1.55 -14.60
C ARG A 424 11.89 -0.69 -15.84
N ALA A 425 10.83 0.01 -16.18
CA ALA A 425 10.88 1.13 -17.09
C ALA A 425 11.18 2.41 -16.30
N GLU A 426 11.99 3.30 -16.87
CA GLU A 426 12.25 4.64 -16.34
C GLU A 426 11.76 5.66 -17.36
N VAL A 427 10.89 6.57 -16.92
CA VAL A 427 10.44 7.71 -17.72
C VAL A 427 11.12 8.97 -17.19
N SER A 428 11.87 9.66 -18.03
CA SER A 428 12.63 10.86 -17.67
C SER A 428 12.43 11.96 -18.71
N ALA A 429 12.74 13.20 -18.33
CA ALA A 429 12.90 14.29 -19.29
C ALA A 429 14.37 14.38 -19.74
N PRO A 430 14.66 14.91 -20.94
CA PRO A 430 16.03 15.22 -21.32
C PRO A 430 16.68 16.18 -20.34
N VAL A 431 17.97 15.97 -20.05
CA VAL A 431 18.74 16.85 -19.18
C VAL A 431 18.65 18.29 -19.69
N SER A 432 18.20 19.19 -18.82
CA SER A 432 17.95 20.59 -19.14
C SER A 432 18.15 21.46 -17.89
N ALA A 433 18.05 22.78 -18.04
CA ALA A 433 18.04 23.70 -16.91
C ALA A 433 16.64 23.88 -16.30
N ASP A 434 15.64 23.11 -16.76
CA ASP A 434 14.27 23.20 -16.28
C ASP A 434 14.20 22.69 -14.84
N THR A 435 13.39 23.36 -14.02
CA THR A 435 13.12 22.97 -12.63
C THR A 435 11.67 22.56 -12.43
N LEU A 436 10.85 22.68 -13.48
CA LEU A 436 9.45 22.31 -13.45
C LEU A 436 9.19 21.20 -14.45
N PHE A 437 8.59 20.11 -13.96
CA PHE A 437 8.24 18.96 -14.79
C PHE A 437 6.80 18.53 -14.51
N THR A 438 6.07 18.26 -15.60
CA THR A 438 4.75 17.63 -15.56
C THR A 438 4.82 16.37 -16.42
N PHE A 439 4.79 15.21 -15.77
CA PHE A 439 4.65 13.93 -16.46
C PHE A 439 3.18 13.54 -16.50
N VAL A 440 2.71 13.11 -17.68
CA VAL A 440 1.35 12.61 -17.84
C VAL A 440 1.42 11.26 -18.51
N GLN A 441 0.90 10.26 -17.81
CA GLN A 441 0.90 8.87 -18.25
C GLN A 441 -0.50 8.30 -18.15
N VAL A 442 -0.88 7.46 -19.11
CA VAL A 442 -2.15 6.72 -19.08
C VAL A 442 -1.85 5.24 -19.12
N ILE A 443 -2.37 4.52 -18.14
CA ILE A 443 -2.29 3.07 -18.02
C ILE A 443 -3.66 2.50 -18.44
N ASP A 444 -3.71 1.91 -19.62
CA ASP A 444 -4.88 1.17 -20.12
C ASP A 444 -4.81 -0.28 -19.64
N ILE A 445 -5.66 -0.62 -18.67
CA ILE A 445 -5.72 -1.92 -17.99
C ILE A 445 -6.89 -2.73 -18.55
N ALA A 446 -6.60 -3.82 -19.25
CA ALA A 446 -7.65 -4.64 -19.87
C ALA A 446 -7.17 -6.08 -20.11
N ASP A 447 -8.08 -6.93 -20.56
CA ASP A 447 -7.72 -8.24 -21.13
C ASP A 447 -6.92 -8.03 -22.45
N GLU A 448 -6.02 -8.95 -22.79
CA GLU A 448 -5.19 -8.83 -24.00
C GLU A 448 -6.00 -8.84 -25.31
N SER A 449 -7.20 -9.42 -25.29
CA SER A 449 -8.14 -9.43 -26.41
C SER A 449 -8.74 -8.06 -26.72
N ILE A 450 -8.67 -7.12 -25.77
CA ILE A 450 -9.22 -5.78 -25.91
C ILE A 450 -8.18 -4.86 -26.55
N GLN A 451 -8.55 -4.22 -27.66
CA GLN A 451 -7.69 -3.30 -28.37
C GLN A 451 -7.23 -2.15 -27.45
N PRO A 452 -5.93 -1.83 -27.42
CA PRO A 452 -5.41 -0.67 -26.71
C PRO A 452 -6.05 0.63 -27.19
N ALA A 453 -6.40 1.49 -26.23
CA ALA A 453 -6.76 2.86 -26.54
C ALA A 453 -5.52 3.65 -26.99
N GLU A 454 -5.73 4.71 -27.76
CA GLU A 454 -4.71 5.69 -28.12
C GLU A 454 -5.07 7.03 -27.44
N PRO A 455 -4.79 7.17 -26.14
CA PRO A 455 -5.13 8.39 -25.42
C PRO A 455 -4.31 9.57 -25.94
N LEU A 456 -4.95 10.74 -26.00
CA LEU A 456 -4.29 11.98 -26.38
C LEU A 456 -4.16 12.89 -25.16
N CYS A 457 -3.07 13.63 -25.09
CA CYS A 457 -2.86 14.65 -24.07
C CYS A 457 -2.57 15.99 -24.72
N ARG A 458 -3.18 17.03 -24.18
CA ARG A 458 -2.80 18.42 -24.43
C ARG A 458 -2.39 19.04 -23.11
N VAL A 459 -1.15 19.52 -23.06
CA VAL A 459 -0.63 20.31 -21.95
C VAL A 459 -0.51 21.75 -22.43
N THR A 460 -1.14 22.69 -21.73
CA THR A 460 -1.04 24.13 -22.01
C THR A 460 -0.52 24.88 -20.78
N ASP A 461 -0.29 26.19 -20.96
CA ASP A 461 -0.02 27.11 -19.87
C ASP A 461 1.16 26.66 -18.99
N ALA A 462 2.27 26.26 -19.63
CA ALA A 462 3.48 25.78 -18.96
C ALA A 462 3.26 24.59 -17.99
N GLY A 463 2.26 23.75 -18.24
CA GLY A 463 1.93 22.59 -17.40
C GLY A 463 0.72 22.81 -16.49
N HIS A 464 0.12 24.00 -16.48
CA HIS A 464 -0.96 24.35 -15.56
C HIS A 464 -2.31 23.74 -15.95
N SER A 465 -2.49 23.42 -17.23
CA SER A 465 -3.70 22.77 -17.72
C SER A 465 -3.33 21.53 -18.52
N VAL A 466 -3.84 20.39 -18.07
CA VAL A 466 -3.68 19.09 -18.71
C VAL A 466 -5.05 18.57 -19.08
N THR A 467 -5.23 18.29 -20.37
CA THR A 467 -6.43 17.63 -20.90
C THR A 467 -6.04 16.27 -21.45
N VAL A 468 -6.64 15.19 -20.93
CA VAL A 468 -6.46 13.83 -21.40
C VAL A 468 -7.75 13.34 -22.05
N SER A 469 -7.72 13.08 -23.34
CA SER A 469 -8.84 12.51 -24.09
C SER A 469 -8.75 10.99 -24.07
N LEU A 470 -9.79 10.35 -23.53
CA LEU A 470 -9.97 8.91 -23.43
C LEU A 470 -11.19 8.47 -24.27
N PRO A 471 -11.32 7.18 -24.62
CA PRO A 471 -12.52 6.68 -25.27
C PRO A 471 -13.82 6.92 -24.47
N THR A 472 -13.73 6.99 -23.15
CA THR A 472 -14.86 7.18 -22.24
C THR A 472 -15.23 8.65 -21.99
N GLY A 473 -14.36 9.60 -22.36
CA GLY A 473 -14.56 11.01 -22.05
C GLY A 473 -13.25 11.79 -22.00
N GLU A 474 -13.32 13.01 -21.50
CA GLU A 474 -12.19 13.93 -21.36
C GLU A 474 -11.94 14.25 -19.88
N LEU A 475 -10.71 14.03 -19.42
CA LEU A 475 -10.25 14.43 -18.09
C LEU A 475 -9.49 15.76 -18.20
N ARG A 476 -9.92 16.77 -17.43
CA ARG A 476 -9.22 18.04 -17.31
C ARG A 476 -8.63 18.18 -15.92
N LEU A 477 -7.37 18.58 -15.85
CA LEU A 477 -6.64 18.88 -14.64
C LEU A 477 -6.12 20.31 -14.75
N GLU A 478 -6.63 21.22 -13.93
CA GLU A 478 -6.24 22.64 -13.90
C GLU A 478 -5.61 23.00 -12.55
N GLY A 479 -4.37 23.46 -12.53
CA GLY A 479 -3.68 23.77 -11.28
C GLY A 479 -2.38 24.53 -11.48
N GLN A 480 -1.88 25.16 -10.42
CA GLN A 480 -0.53 25.70 -10.44
C GLN A 480 0.48 24.56 -10.29
N PRO A 481 1.66 24.66 -10.91
CA PRO A 481 2.67 23.62 -10.80
C PRO A 481 3.13 23.43 -9.36
N GLY A 482 3.34 22.17 -8.98
CA GLY A 482 3.69 21.80 -7.60
C GLY A 482 2.53 21.93 -6.60
N SER A 483 1.31 22.18 -7.07
CA SER A 483 0.08 22.05 -6.30
C SER A 483 -0.81 20.98 -6.92
N ARG A 484 -1.80 20.48 -6.16
CA ARG A 484 -2.83 19.61 -6.75
C ARG A 484 -3.63 20.37 -7.81
N SER A 485 -4.07 19.65 -8.83
CA SER A 485 -4.99 20.17 -9.82
C SER A 485 -6.44 20.10 -9.32
N VAL A 486 -7.29 20.93 -9.90
CA VAL A 486 -8.74 20.75 -9.93
C VAL A 486 -9.04 19.74 -11.03
N ILE A 487 -9.73 18.66 -10.67
CA ILE A 487 -9.99 17.54 -11.58
C ILE A 487 -11.45 17.57 -12.01
N ASP A 488 -11.71 17.61 -13.31
CA ASP A 488 -13.04 17.50 -13.91
C ASP A 488 -13.05 16.41 -14.98
N PHE A 489 -14.10 15.60 -15.00
CA PHE A 489 -14.28 14.55 -16.02
C PHE A 489 -15.58 14.75 -16.79
N PHE A 490 -15.46 14.89 -18.11
CA PHE A 490 -16.57 15.07 -19.03
C PHE A 490 -16.78 13.76 -19.79
N LYS A 491 -17.82 13.02 -19.41
CA LYS A 491 -18.19 11.77 -20.08
C LYS A 491 -18.71 12.05 -21.49
N ASN A 492 -18.32 11.20 -22.45
CA ASN A 492 -18.81 11.26 -23.83
C ASN A 492 -20.31 10.92 -23.94
#